data_AF-A0A2T6IKH7-F1
#
_entry.id   AF-A0A2T6IKH7-F1
#
_cell.length_a   1.000
_cell.length_b   1.000
_cell.length_c   1.000
_cell.angle_alpha   90.00
_cell.angle_beta   90.00
_cell.angle_gamma   90.00
#
_symmetry.space_group_name_H-M   'P 1'
#
loop_
_entity.id
_entity.type
_entity.pdbx_description
1 polymer ?
#
loop_
_entity_poly.entity_id
_entity_poly.type
_entity_poly.pdbx_seq_one_letter_code
_entity_poly.pdbx_strand_id
1 'polypeptide(L)'
;MASKQPQTLSAGAVESGRVARLVSASSVMTQQLGKSTNIRMSQILEPRSEEDWTAHRTRIVCTMGPACWNVDTLVKMIDAGMNVCRLNFSHGDHETHARTVQNIQEAMKQRPEARLAILLDTKGPEIRTGFLKVYVQIGNGDIV
;
A
#
# COMPACT_ATOMS: atom_id res chain seq x y z
N MET A 1 18.74 -33.92 -66.73
CA MET A 1 19.23 -32.72 -67.43
C MET A 1 18.13 -31.66 -67.43
N ALA A 2 18.27 -30.62 -66.61
CA ALA A 2 17.67 -29.30 -66.79
C ALA A 2 18.06 -28.44 -65.57
N SER A 3 19.15 -27.68 -65.75
CA SER A 3 19.60 -26.61 -64.88
C SER A 3 18.63 -25.42 -64.91
N LYS A 4 18.24 -24.90 -63.74
CA LYS A 4 17.72 -23.53 -63.61
C LYS A 4 18.23 -22.90 -62.30
N GLN A 5 19.10 -21.91 -62.44
CA GLN A 5 19.21 -20.74 -61.59
C GLN A 5 18.92 -19.52 -62.50
N PRO A 6 18.83 -18.27 -61.99
CA PRO A 6 18.24 -17.77 -60.75
C PRO A 6 17.17 -16.70 -61.07
N GLN A 7 16.31 -16.31 -60.12
CA GLN A 7 15.56 -15.05 -60.24
C GLN A 7 15.69 -14.21 -58.96
N THR A 8 16.00 -12.96 -59.25
CA THR A 8 16.31 -11.81 -58.42
C THR A 8 15.07 -11.31 -57.66
N LEU A 9 15.22 -11.03 -56.36
CA LEU A 9 14.31 -10.13 -55.65
C LEU A 9 15.00 -8.78 -55.45
N SER A 10 14.40 -7.76 -56.04
CA SER A 10 14.80 -6.35 -55.98
C SER A 10 14.29 -5.65 -54.72
N ALA A 11 14.98 -4.57 -54.38
CA ALA A 11 14.84 -3.73 -53.19
C ALA A 11 13.44 -3.13 -52.92
N GLY A 12 13.16 -2.94 -51.63
CA GLY A 12 12.12 -2.06 -51.09
C GLY A 12 12.45 -1.70 -49.65
N ALA A 13 12.90 -0.46 -49.45
CA ALA A 13 13.40 0.11 -48.20
C ALA A 13 12.29 0.37 -47.16
N VAL A 14 12.59 0.23 -45.86
CA VAL A 14 12.25 1.23 -44.81
C VAL A 14 13.25 1.10 -43.64
N GLU A 15 13.90 2.24 -43.37
CA GLU A 15 14.63 2.75 -42.18
C GLU A 15 14.92 1.81 -40.99
N SER A 16 16.19 1.59 -40.61
CA SER A 16 17.11 2.49 -39.89
C SER A 16 16.59 3.02 -38.53
N GLY A 17 17.15 2.45 -37.45
CA GLY A 17 17.61 3.23 -36.32
C GLY A 17 16.72 3.29 -35.07
N ARG A 18 16.99 2.41 -34.08
CA ARG A 18 17.68 2.79 -32.83
C ARG A 18 17.69 1.63 -31.85
N VAL A 19 18.85 1.00 -31.78
CA VAL A 19 19.34 0.30 -30.59
C VAL A 19 19.58 1.35 -29.49
N ALA A 20 19.39 0.92 -28.24
CA ALA A 20 19.78 1.55 -26.98
C ALA A 20 18.87 2.66 -26.41
N ARG A 21 18.26 2.33 -25.27
CA ARG A 21 18.55 3.03 -24.00
C ARG A 21 18.24 2.13 -22.81
N LEU A 22 19.29 1.46 -22.35
CA LEU A 22 19.46 1.07 -20.96
C LEU A 22 19.36 2.37 -20.14
N VAL A 23 18.25 2.59 -19.44
CA VAL A 23 18.14 3.74 -18.54
C VAL A 23 19.00 3.42 -17.33
N SER A 24 20.18 4.03 -17.32
CA SER A 24 21.10 4.10 -16.20
C SER A 24 20.34 4.37 -14.90
N ALA A 25 20.38 3.38 -13.99
CA ALA A 25 20.00 3.51 -12.60
C ALA A 25 21.07 4.35 -11.87
N SER A 26 21.08 5.66 -12.12
CA SER A 26 21.94 6.63 -11.42
C SER A 26 21.41 8.04 -11.67
N SER A 27 20.29 8.39 -11.06
CA SER A 27 19.87 9.80 -10.95
C SER A 27 18.86 10.08 -9.83
N VAL A 28 18.23 9.07 -9.22
CA VAL A 28 17.25 9.32 -8.15
C VAL A 28 17.93 9.36 -6.78
N MET A 29 18.88 10.28 -6.59
CA MET A 29 19.38 10.65 -5.26
C MET A 29 19.92 12.08 -5.23
N THR A 30 19.05 13.04 -5.55
CA THR A 30 19.15 14.41 -5.00
C THR A 30 17.76 15.06 -5.03
N GLN A 31 16.77 14.51 -4.32
CA GLN A 31 15.54 15.27 -4.05
C GLN A 31 15.80 16.27 -2.91
N GLN A 32 16.42 17.38 -3.30
CA GLN A 32 16.15 18.76 -2.88
C GLN A 32 15.38 18.89 -1.54
N LEU A 33 16.15 18.95 -0.44
CA LEU A 33 15.68 19.50 0.84
C LEU A 33 15.39 20.98 0.61
N GLY A 34 14.11 21.33 0.40
CA GLY A 34 13.67 22.70 0.21
C GLY A 34 12.67 22.86 -0.92
N LYS A 35 11.47 22.29 -0.76
CA LYS A 35 10.32 22.78 -1.54
C LYS A 35 9.84 24.07 -0.89
N SER A 36 9.92 25.13 -1.68
CA SER A 36 9.72 26.53 -1.30
C SER A 36 8.31 26.84 -0.78
N THR A 37 8.28 27.83 0.10
CA THR A 37 7.20 28.38 0.91
C THR A 37 6.13 29.19 0.15
N ASN A 38 5.91 28.90 -1.14
CA ASN A 38 4.88 29.59 -1.94
C ASN A 38 3.48 28.99 -1.74
N ILE A 39 3.08 28.84 -0.47
CA ILE A 39 1.75 28.39 -0.09
C ILE A 39 0.88 29.63 0.13
N ARG A 40 -0.16 29.80 -0.67
CA ARG A 40 -1.17 30.84 -0.49
C ARG A 40 -2.33 30.30 0.33
N MET A 41 -2.96 31.16 1.13
CA MET A 41 -4.15 30.78 1.91
C MET A 41 -5.29 30.24 1.05
N SER A 42 -5.46 30.76 -0.18
CA SER A 42 -6.48 30.27 -1.11
C SER A 42 -6.27 28.79 -1.48
N GLN A 43 -5.01 28.38 -1.68
CA GLN A 43 -4.66 27.01 -2.08
C GLN A 43 -4.94 25.98 -0.99
N ILE A 44 -4.99 26.41 0.28
CA ILE A 44 -5.27 25.51 1.42
C ILE A 44 -6.78 25.32 1.59
N LEU A 45 -7.57 26.37 1.34
CA LEU A 45 -9.00 26.38 1.61
C LEU A 45 -9.83 25.76 0.48
N GLU A 46 -9.24 25.54 -0.69
CA GLU A 46 -9.88 24.81 -1.79
C GLU A 46 -10.13 23.34 -1.38
N PRO A 47 -11.39 22.87 -1.36
CA PRO A 47 -11.69 21.50 -1.01
C PRO A 47 -11.10 20.54 -2.06
N ARG A 48 -10.51 19.44 -1.58
CA ARG A 48 -9.93 18.41 -2.43
C ARG A 48 -11.04 17.53 -3.01
N SER A 49 -10.99 17.28 -4.32
CA SER A 49 -11.87 16.30 -4.97
C SER A 49 -11.51 14.86 -4.58
N GLU A 50 -12.35 13.89 -4.93
CA GLU A 50 -12.06 12.48 -4.67
C GLU A 50 -10.82 11.97 -5.43
N GLU A 51 -10.71 12.34 -6.69
CA GLU A 51 -9.55 12.08 -7.56
C GLU A 51 -8.25 12.63 -6.95
N ASP A 52 -8.35 13.78 -6.30
CA ASP A 52 -7.25 14.49 -5.67
C ASP A 52 -6.69 13.79 -4.43
N TRP A 53 -7.54 13.34 -3.51
CA TRP A 53 -7.07 12.74 -2.26
C TRP A 53 -6.74 11.26 -2.45
N THR A 54 -7.47 10.53 -3.30
CA THR A 54 -7.19 9.11 -3.60
C THR A 54 -5.84 8.91 -4.30
N ALA A 55 -5.36 9.91 -5.04
CA ALA A 55 -4.04 9.90 -5.69
C ALA A 55 -2.84 10.15 -4.75
N HIS A 56 -3.03 10.04 -3.42
CA HIS A 56 -1.95 10.19 -2.45
C HIS A 56 -0.84 9.13 -2.64
N ARG A 57 0.42 9.51 -2.39
CA ARG A 57 1.57 8.62 -2.58
C ARG A 57 1.89 7.74 -1.36
N THR A 58 1.62 8.26 -0.16
CA THR A 58 1.89 7.57 1.11
C THR A 58 1.00 6.34 1.23
N ARG A 59 1.52 5.17 1.61
CA ARG A 59 0.69 3.96 1.74
C ARG A 59 0.01 3.88 3.11
N ILE A 60 -1.19 3.30 3.14
CA ILE A 60 -2.01 3.18 4.35
C ILE A 60 -2.03 1.73 4.85
N VAL A 61 -1.68 1.57 6.12
CA VAL A 61 -1.78 0.30 6.86
C VAL A 61 -3.00 0.35 7.77
N CYS A 62 -3.92 -0.61 7.63
CA CYS A 62 -5.12 -0.70 8.46
C CYS A 62 -5.03 -1.93 9.36
N THR A 63 -5.30 -1.76 10.65
CA THR A 63 -5.35 -2.90 11.59
C THR A 63 -6.71 -3.59 11.50
N MET A 64 -6.70 -4.90 11.35
CA MET A 64 -7.92 -5.70 11.28
C MET A 64 -8.51 -5.88 12.67
N GLY A 65 -9.84 -5.84 12.77
CA GLY A 65 -10.56 -6.02 14.02
C GLY A 65 -12.08 -6.04 13.82
N PRO A 66 -12.86 -6.20 14.91
CA PRO A 66 -14.30 -6.41 14.83
C PRO A 66 -15.07 -5.34 14.05
N ALA A 67 -14.59 -4.09 14.05
CA ALA A 67 -15.19 -2.98 13.32
C ALA A 67 -15.14 -3.14 11.79
N CYS A 68 -14.24 -3.97 11.26
CA CYS A 68 -14.01 -4.14 9.83
C CYS A 68 -13.94 -5.62 9.39
N TRP A 69 -14.51 -6.55 10.16
CA TRP A 69 -14.49 -7.98 9.79
C TRP A 69 -15.38 -8.34 8.61
N ASN A 70 -16.42 -7.56 8.32
CA ASN A 70 -17.29 -7.85 7.19
C ASN A 70 -16.64 -7.45 5.85
N VAL A 71 -16.93 -8.23 4.80
CA VAL A 71 -16.33 -8.05 3.47
C VAL A 71 -16.71 -6.69 2.87
N ASP A 72 -17.95 -6.24 3.03
CA ASP A 72 -18.41 -4.97 2.47
C ASP A 72 -17.62 -3.75 3.01
N THR A 73 -17.26 -3.79 4.28
CA THR A 73 -16.43 -2.75 4.92
C THR A 73 -15.01 -2.82 4.42
N LEU A 74 -14.44 -4.02 4.25
CA LEU A 74 -13.11 -4.18 3.66
C LEU A 74 -13.07 -3.63 2.22
N VAL A 75 -14.10 -3.86 1.43
CA VAL A 75 -14.23 -3.29 0.08
C VAL A 75 -14.25 -1.76 0.12
N LYS A 76 -15.08 -1.18 1.00
CA LYS A 76 -15.10 0.28 1.21
C LYS A 76 -13.75 0.83 1.67
N MET A 77 -13.01 0.08 2.50
CA MET A 77 -11.68 0.46 2.96
C MET A 77 -10.65 0.40 1.82
N ILE A 78 -10.76 -0.57 0.90
CA ILE A 78 -9.92 -0.64 -0.31
C ILE A 78 -10.16 0.62 -1.15
N ASP A 79 -11.42 0.97 -1.40
CA ASP A 79 -11.79 2.16 -2.18
C ASP A 79 -11.34 3.46 -1.49
N ALA A 80 -11.34 3.48 -0.15
CA ALA A 80 -10.82 4.59 0.64
C ALA A 80 -9.28 4.68 0.72
N GLY A 81 -8.54 3.74 0.10
CA GLY A 81 -7.08 3.80 -0.02
C GLY A 81 -6.29 2.83 0.86
N MET A 82 -6.93 1.84 1.51
CA MET A 82 -6.22 0.79 2.26
C MET A 82 -5.25 0.02 1.35
N ASN A 83 -4.03 -0.23 1.83
CA ASN A 83 -3.00 -0.93 1.06
C ASN A 83 -2.42 -2.15 1.77
N VAL A 84 -2.38 -2.13 3.10
CA VAL A 84 -1.82 -3.21 3.92
C VAL A 84 -2.79 -3.55 5.04
N CYS A 85 -3.05 -4.84 5.22
CA CYS A 85 -3.84 -5.37 6.33
C CYS A 85 -2.90 -5.83 7.45
N ARG A 86 -2.92 -5.14 8.59
CA ARG A 86 -2.17 -5.52 9.80
C ARG A 86 -3.01 -6.47 10.65
N LEU A 87 -2.51 -7.68 10.87
CA LEU A 87 -3.04 -8.66 11.82
C LEU A 87 -2.27 -8.54 13.13
N ASN A 88 -2.90 -7.99 14.16
CA ASN A 88 -2.29 -7.84 15.47
C ASN A 88 -2.45 -9.12 16.30
N PHE A 89 -1.35 -9.86 16.51
CA PHE A 89 -1.35 -11.14 17.26
C PHE A 89 -1.27 -10.96 18.78
N SER A 90 -1.22 -9.74 19.31
CA SER A 90 -1.47 -9.52 20.75
C SER A 90 -2.91 -9.88 21.15
N HIS A 91 -3.82 -9.97 20.17
CA HIS A 91 -5.23 -10.31 20.35
C HIS A 91 -5.69 -11.38 19.34
N GLY A 92 -6.76 -12.09 19.70
CA GLY A 92 -7.33 -13.15 18.87
C GLY A 92 -6.50 -14.43 18.85
N ASP A 93 -6.99 -15.41 18.11
CA ASP A 93 -6.36 -16.71 17.88
C ASP A 93 -6.15 -16.96 16.38
N HIS A 94 -5.50 -18.08 16.06
CA HIS A 94 -5.22 -18.47 14.68
C HIS A 94 -6.49 -18.62 13.84
N GLU A 95 -7.59 -19.10 14.42
CA GLU A 95 -8.84 -19.32 13.70
C GLU A 95 -9.48 -17.98 13.31
N THR A 96 -9.51 -17.03 14.24
CA THR A 96 -10.04 -15.68 14.03
C THR A 96 -9.23 -14.92 12.97
N HIS A 97 -7.90 -15.02 13.02
CA HIS A 97 -7.03 -14.44 12.00
C HIS A 97 -7.19 -15.14 10.64
N ALA A 98 -7.38 -16.46 10.62
CA ALA A 98 -7.64 -17.20 9.38
C ALA A 98 -8.95 -16.75 8.71
N ARG A 99 -10.03 -16.58 9.49
CA ARG A 99 -11.31 -16.02 8.98
C ARG A 99 -11.12 -14.59 8.45
N THR A 100 -10.31 -13.78 9.14
CA THR A 100 -9.97 -12.42 8.68
C THR A 100 -9.27 -12.46 7.32
N VAL A 101 -8.30 -13.37 7.13
CA VAL A 101 -7.62 -13.55 5.84
C VAL A 101 -8.58 -14.00 4.74
N GLN A 102 -9.52 -14.90 5.04
CA GLN A 102 -10.56 -15.32 4.07
C GLN A 102 -11.42 -14.13 3.63
N ASN A 103 -11.84 -13.28 4.56
CA ASN A 103 -12.63 -12.08 4.25
C ASN A 103 -11.84 -11.07 3.41
N ILE A 104 -10.53 -10.89 3.69
CA ILE A 104 -9.64 -10.06 2.88
C ILE A 104 -9.55 -10.60 1.44
N GLN A 105 -9.38 -11.91 1.27
CA GLN A 105 -9.33 -12.55 -0.04
C GLN A 105 -10.65 -12.36 -0.80
N GLU A 106 -11.80 -12.47 -0.12
CA GLU A 106 -13.11 -12.24 -0.74
C GLU A 106 -13.28 -10.77 -1.16
N ALA A 107 -12.85 -9.82 -0.33
CA ALA A 107 -12.84 -8.40 -0.68
C ALA A 107 -11.96 -8.12 -1.91
N MET A 108 -10.79 -8.77 -2.00
CA MET A 108 -9.91 -8.66 -3.16
C MET A 108 -10.51 -9.24 -4.45
N LYS A 109 -11.37 -10.27 -4.37
CA LYS A 109 -12.11 -10.74 -5.56
C LYS A 109 -13.07 -9.68 -6.11
N GLN A 110 -13.65 -8.86 -5.22
CA GLN A 110 -14.52 -7.74 -5.62
C GLN A 110 -13.74 -6.52 -6.14
N ARG A 111 -12.42 -6.46 -5.89
CA ARG A 111 -11.51 -5.41 -6.35
C ARG A 111 -10.23 -6.02 -6.94
N PRO A 112 -10.31 -6.64 -8.15
CA PRO A 112 -9.22 -7.43 -8.72
C PRO A 112 -7.94 -6.63 -9.01
N GLU A 113 -8.07 -5.31 -9.20
CA GLU A 113 -6.94 -4.39 -9.41
C GLU A 113 -6.18 -4.10 -8.11
N ALA A 114 -6.81 -4.28 -6.95
CA ALA A 114 -6.19 -4.03 -5.66
C ALA A 114 -5.29 -5.20 -5.24
N ARG A 115 -4.03 -4.89 -4.92
CA ARG A 115 -3.07 -5.86 -4.38
C ARG A 115 -2.72 -5.48 -2.94
N LEU A 116 -3.51 -5.99 -2.00
CA LEU A 116 -3.27 -5.78 -0.57
C LEU A 116 -2.13 -6.66 -0.08
N ALA A 117 -1.24 -6.09 0.73
CA ALA A 117 -0.28 -6.87 1.51
C ALA A 117 -0.89 -7.27 2.86
N ILE A 118 -0.49 -8.43 3.38
CA ILE A 118 -0.85 -8.87 4.73
C ILE A 118 0.40 -8.79 5.60
N LEU A 119 0.30 -8.05 6.70
CA LEU A 119 1.35 -7.86 7.68
C LEU A 119 0.95 -8.56 8.98
N LEU A 120 1.75 -9.53 9.40
CA LEU A 120 1.62 -10.16 10.71
C LEU A 120 2.42 -9.35 11.72
N ASP A 121 1.74 -8.81 12.73
CA ASP A 121 2.37 -8.09 13.83
C ASP A 121 2.42 -8.96 15.08
N THR A 122 3.63 -9.32 15.49
CA THR A 122 3.88 -10.22 16.61
C THR A 122 3.61 -9.54 17.95
N LYS A 123 3.14 -10.29 18.95
CA LYS A 123 2.94 -9.77 20.31
C LYS A 123 4.20 -9.13 20.92
N GLY A 124 5.36 -9.81 20.77
CA GLY A 124 6.63 -9.35 21.34
C GLY A 124 6.67 -9.42 22.88
N PRO A 125 7.78 -8.97 23.50
CA PRO A 125 7.90 -8.83 24.96
C PRO A 125 7.02 -7.68 25.46
N GLU A 126 6.25 -7.91 26.52
CA GLU A 126 5.37 -6.91 27.13
C GLU A 126 5.69 -6.73 28.62
N ILE A 127 5.80 -5.48 29.08
CA ILE A 127 5.84 -5.13 30.52
C ILE A 127 4.47 -4.60 30.91
N ARG A 128 3.86 -5.20 31.92
CA ARG A 128 2.53 -4.83 32.45
C ARG A 128 2.61 -4.66 33.95
N THR A 129 1.75 -3.80 34.50
CA THR A 129 1.54 -3.72 35.94
C THR A 129 0.85 -5.00 36.45
N GLY A 130 0.96 -5.25 37.75
CA GLY A 130 0.25 -6.35 38.41
C GLY A 130 -1.25 -6.07 38.57
N PHE A 131 -1.96 -7.04 39.14
CA PHE A 131 -3.37 -6.88 39.47
C PHE A 131 -3.58 -5.86 40.60
N LEU A 132 -4.61 -5.03 40.47
CA LEU A 132 -5.06 -4.10 41.51
C LEU A 132 -6.34 -4.63 42.16
N LYS A 133 -6.48 -4.48 43.49
CA LYS A 133 -7.73 -4.84 44.19
C LYS A 133 -8.89 -3.90 43.85
N VAL A 134 -8.56 -2.64 43.62
CA VAL A 134 -9.48 -1.54 43.26
C VAL A 134 -8.77 -0.61 42.30
N TYR A 135 -9.52 0.19 41.54
CA TYR A 135 -8.94 1.27 40.74
C TYR A 135 -8.26 2.29 41.68
N VAL A 136 -6.96 2.52 41.47
CA VAL A 136 -6.18 3.49 42.23
C VAL A 136 -5.97 4.73 41.38
N GLN A 137 -6.33 5.90 41.91
CA GLN A 137 -5.97 7.20 41.34
C GLN A 137 -4.63 7.62 41.94
N ILE A 138 -3.63 7.85 41.10
CA ILE A 138 -2.29 8.28 41.52
C ILE A 138 -2.18 9.77 41.21
N GLY A 139 -1.98 10.58 42.25
CA GLY A 139 -1.78 12.01 42.16
C GLY A 139 -0.33 12.38 41.87
N ASN A 140 -0.10 13.65 41.51
CA ASN A 140 1.25 14.16 41.32
C ASN A 140 1.97 14.26 42.67
N GLY A 141 3.13 13.60 42.80
CA GLY A 141 3.94 13.56 44.03
C GLY A 141 3.75 12.32 44.89
N ASP A 142 2.83 11.42 44.53
CA ASP A 142 2.65 10.15 45.23
C ASP A 142 3.84 9.21 45.00
N ILE A 143 4.24 8.47 46.03
CA ILE A 143 5.22 7.38 45.94
C ILE A 143 4.46 6.08 45.68
N VAL A 144 4.78 5.38 44.58
CA VAL A 144 4.12 4.15 44.09
C VAL A 144 5.01 2.93 44.31
#